data_AF-A0A5D2F4G5-F1
#
_entry.id   AF-A0A5D2F4G5-F1
#
_cell.length_a   1.000
_cell.length_b   1.000
_cell.length_c   1.000
_cell.angle_alpha   90.00
_cell.angle_beta   90.00
_cell.angle_gamma   90.00
#
_symmetry.space_group_name_H-M   'P 1'
#
loop_
_entity.id
_entity.type
_entity.pdbx_description
1 polymer ?
#
loop_
_entity_poly.entity_id
_entity_poly.type
_entity_poly.pdbx_seq_one_letter_code
_entity_poly.pdbx_strand_id
1 'polypeptide(L)'
;MAGVLLWVVCPKGNATALLSLIPRSGKHKRCRVHQKVKFSTGVSAISSAVANPARSSEEKVYDVVLKQAALVKEQRGKQTLDLGTRTETDGFTDWDLLNEAYDRCGEVCAEYAKTFYLGTLLMTPERRRAVWAIYVWCRRTDELVDGPNASHITPRALDRWEKRLDDLFEGRPYDMLDAALSDTVSKYPVDIQPFKDMIEGMRLDLRKSRYMNFDELYLYCYYVAGTVGLMSVPVMGIAPESKASVESVYNAALALGIANQLTNILRDVGEDARRGRIYLPQDELARFGLSDDDIFRGQVTDKWRNFMKDQIKRARMFFHEAEKGVSELNAASRWPVWASLLLYRQILDAIEENDYNNFSKRAYVGKVKKFASLPVAYGRALMGTSKLF
;
A
#
# COMPACT_ATOMS: atom_id res chain seq x y z
N MET A 1 -13.52 -39.24 -10.01
CA MET A 1 -12.51 -39.11 -8.94
C MET A 1 -12.28 -37.61 -8.71
N ALA A 2 -13.20 -36.91 -8.05
CA ALA A 2 -13.30 -36.77 -6.59
C ALA A 2 -11.96 -36.36 -5.96
N GLY A 3 -11.67 -35.05 -6.00
CA GLY A 3 -10.55 -34.41 -5.30
C GLY A 3 -11.07 -33.16 -4.60
N VAL A 4 -11.66 -33.37 -3.43
CA VAL A 4 -12.07 -32.33 -2.48
C VAL A 4 -10.79 -31.74 -1.87
N LEU A 5 -10.54 -30.44 -2.04
CA LEU A 5 -9.68 -29.69 -1.13
C LEU A 5 -10.52 -28.64 -0.41
N LEU A 6 -10.82 -28.96 0.85
CA LEU A 6 -11.15 -28.02 1.92
C LEU A 6 -9.95 -27.05 2.16
N TRP A 7 -10.02 -26.22 3.20
CA TRP A 7 -8.95 -25.50 3.93
C TRP A 7 -9.35 -24.02 4.07
N VAL A 8 -9.91 -23.55 5.20
CA VAL A 8 -9.52 -23.61 6.61
C VAL A 8 -8.18 -22.90 6.89
N VAL A 9 -8.33 -21.74 7.54
CA VAL A 9 -7.52 -21.16 8.63
C VAL A 9 -6.14 -21.76 8.83
N CYS A 10 -5.09 -20.94 8.76
CA CYS A 10 -3.75 -21.32 9.17
C CYS A 10 -3.56 -21.02 10.68
N PRO A 11 -3.27 -22.03 11.52
CA PRO A 11 -2.66 -21.85 12.84
C PRO A 11 -1.12 -21.78 12.72
N LYS A 12 -0.50 -21.16 13.72
CA LYS A 12 0.96 -20.96 13.89
C LYS A 12 1.80 -22.25 13.83
N GLY A 13 3.04 -22.12 13.34
CA GLY A 13 4.17 -23.07 13.46
C GLY A 13 4.78 -23.37 12.08
N ASN A 14 6.08 -23.32 11.80
CA ASN A 14 7.30 -23.32 12.60
C ASN A 14 8.36 -22.43 11.92
N ALA A 15 9.04 -21.61 12.72
CA ALA A 15 10.26 -20.92 12.32
C ALA A 15 11.46 -21.83 12.55
N THR A 16 12.32 -22.00 11.55
CA THR A 16 13.71 -22.43 11.73
C THR A 16 14.53 -21.97 10.53
N ALA A 17 15.80 -21.66 10.82
CA ALA A 17 16.84 -21.15 9.93
C ALA A 17 16.78 -19.66 9.59
N LEU A 18 17.40 -18.84 10.45
CA LEU A 18 18.47 -17.91 10.08
C LEU A 18 19.08 -17.32 11.37
N LEU A 19 20.17 -17.92 11.82
CA LEU A 19 20.99 -17.50 12.95
C LEU A 19 22.46 -17.42 12.51
N SER A 20 23.21 -16.56 13.20
CA SER A 20 24.65 -16.22 13.07
C SER A 20 24.91 -15.11 12.02
N LEU A 21 25.63 -14.01 12.29
CA LEU A 21 26.76 -13.75 13.18
C LEU A 21 26.76 -12.27 13.65
N ILE A 22 26.98 -12.00 14.94
CA ILE A 22 27.37 -10.67 15.46
C ILE A 22 28.51 -10.85 16.47
N PRO A 23 29.68 -10.18 16.32
CA PRO A 23 30.69 -10.14 17.37
C PRO A 23 30.37 -9.09 18.44
N ARG A 24 30.52 -9.48 19.70
CA ARG A 24 30.50 -8.62 20.89
C ARG A 24 31.85 -7.89 21.07
N SER A 25 31.80 -6.60 21.30
CA SER A 25 32.69 -5.84 22.21
C SER A 25 31.93 -4.57 22.61
N GLY A 26 32.02 -3.95 23.79
CA GLY A 26 32.84 -4.13 24.96
C GLY A 26 32.90 -2.77 25.68
N LYS A 27 32.52 -2.76 26.97
CA LYS A 27 32.83 -1.77 28.03
C LYS A 27 31.94 -0.52 28.19
N HIS A 28 31.23 -0.54 29.32
CA HIS A 28 30.70 0.58 30.07
C HIS A 28 31.75 1.63 30.44
N LYS A 29 31.38 2.92 30.37
CA LYS A 29 31.79 3.93 31.35
C LYS A 29 30.63 4.88 31.67
N ARG A 30 30.27 4.91 32.96
CA ARG A 30 29.43 5.94 33.59
C ARG A 30 30.18 7.27 33.60
N CYS A 31 29.47 8.37 33.35
CA CYS A 31 29.88 9.69 33.85
C CYS A 31 28.65 10.49 34.28
N ARG A 32 28.61 10.86 35.57
CA ARG A 32 27.67 11.79 36.21
C ARG A 32 28.30 13.17 36.17
N VAL A 33 27.61 14.21 35.69
CA VAL A 33 27.89 15.63 36.00
C VAL A 33 26.55 16.40 35.88
N HIS A 34 25.88 16.64 37.02
CA HIS A 34 25.67 17.95 37.66
C HIS A 34 24.70 18.91 36.96
N GLN A 35 23.51 19.02 37.57
CA GLN A 35 22.58 20.13 37.46
C GLN A 35 23.27 21.45 37.85
N LYS A 36 23.08 22.49 37.03
CA LYS A 36 23.12 23.87 37.47
C LYS A 36 21.87 24.57 36.97
N VAL A 37 20.96 24.82 37.89
CA VAL A 37 19.83 25.74 37.76
C VAL A 37 20.39 27.15 37.72
N LYS A 38 20.03 27.93 36.70
CA LYS A 38 20.12 29.39 36.73
C LYS A 38 18.76 29.96 36.34
N PHE A 39 18.14 30.64 37.31
CA PHE A 39 17.05 31.56 37.09
C PHE A 39 17.58 32.82 36.40
N SER A 40 16.93 33.24 35.32
CA SER A 40 16.98 34.62 34.85
C SER A 40 15.59 35.04 34.39
N THR A 41 15.05 35.98 35.13
CA THR A 41 13.87 36.80 34.84
C THR A 41 14.06 37.62 33.57
N GLY A 42 13.03 37.73 32.73
CA GLY A 42 13.03 38.75 31.66
C GLY A 42 12.00 38.55 30.56
N VAL A 43 10.87 39.26 30.71
CA VAL A 43 9.99 39.79 29.65
C VAL A 43 9.16 38.77 28.84
N SER A 44 7.87 38.76 29.18
CA SER A 44 6.79 38.21 28.37
C SER A 44 6.71 38.93 27.03
N ALA A 45 7.19 38.28 25.96
CA ALA A 45 6.83 38.63 24.61
C ALA A 45 5.64 37.74 24.23
N ILE A 46 4.44 38.33 24.21
CA ILE A 46 3.27 37.73 23.56
C ILE A 46 3.57 37.78 22.07
N SER A 47 4.29 36.76 21.58
CA SER A 47 4.37 36.49 20.15
C SER A 47 3.03 35.90 19.77
N SER A 48 2.16 36.72 19.18
CA SER A 48 1.02 36.24 18.41
C SER A 48 1.56 35.43 17.23
N ALA A 49 1.88 34.16 17.50
CA ALA A 49 2.06 33.18 16.46
C ALA A 49 0.73 33.12 15.73
N VAL A 50 0.68 33.73 14.56
CA VAL A 50 -0.34 33.41 13.57
C VAL A 50 -0.12 31.93 13.30
N ALA A 51 -0.90 31.10 13.97
CA ALA A 51 -0.93 29.67 13.72
C ALA A 51 -1.39 29.52 12.27
N ASN A 52 -0.45 29.29 11.36
CA ASN A 52 -0.80 28.75 10.05
C ASN A 52 -1.65 27.51 10.34
N PRO A 53 -2.91 27.44 9.88
CA PRO A 53 -3.71 26.25 10.09
C PRO A 53 -2.91 25.06 9.57
N ALA A 54 -2.77 24.04 10.42
CA ALA A 54 -2.03 22.85 10.03
C ALA A 54 -2.64 22.31 8.73
N ARG A 55 -1.82 22.20 7.67
CA ARG A 55 -2.24 21.67 6.36
C ARG A 55 -2.90 20.30 6.53
N SER A 56 -3.98 20.06 5.77
CA SER A 56 -4.70 18.78 5.81
C SER A 56 -3.77 17.64 5.34
N SER A 57 -4.13 16.41 5.70
CA SER A 57 -3.40 15.24 5.23
C SER A 57 -3.51 15.08 3.71
N GLU A 58 -4.66 15.42 3.12
CA GLU A 58 -4.86 15.44 1.67
C GLU A 58 -3.89 16.43 0.97
N GLU A 59 -3.71 17.64 1.51
CA GLU A 59 -2.77 18.62 0.95
C GLU A 59 -1.32 18.14 0.98
N LYS A 60 -0.91 17.49 2.08
CA LYS A 60 0.46 16.94 2.20
C LYS A 60 0.70 15.81 1.21
N VAL A 61 -0.28 14.93 1.03
CA VAL A 61 -0.21 13.82 0.09
C VAL A 61 -0.22 14.32 -1.36
N TYR A 62 -1.00 15.37 -1.64
CA TYR A 62 -1.04 15.99 -2.96
C TYR A 62 0.31 16.58 -3.38
N ASP A 63 1.09 17.15 -2.45
CA ASP A 63 2.47 17.60 -2.74
C ASP A 63 3.37 16.44 -3.20
N VAL A 64 3.16 15.22 -2.67
CA VAL A 64 3.88 14.03 -3.13
C VAL A 64 3.45 13.67 -4.55
N VAL A 65 2.14 13.67 -4.83
CA VAL A 65 1.61 13.42 -6.18
C VAL A 65 2.19 14.38 -7.21
N LEU A 66 2.29 15.67 -6.89
CA LEU A 66 2.90 16.68 -7.77
C LEU A 66 4.37 16.35 -8.09
N LYS A 67 5.15 15.92 -7.08
CA LYS A 67 6.55 15.50 -7.28
C LYS A 67 6.63 14.27 -8.17
N GLN A 68 5.81 13.24 -7.93
CA GLN A 68 5.76 12.04 -8.78
C GLN A 68 5.43 12.37 -10.23
N ALA A 69 4.44 13.25 -10.43
CA ALA A 69 4.03 13.66 -11.76
C ALA A 69 5.11 14.48 -12.49
N ALA A 70 5.87 15.31 -11.78
CA ALA A 70 6.98 16.07 -12.33
C ALA A 70 8.13 15.15 -12.80
N LEU A 71 8.51 14.16 -11.99
CA LEU A 71 9.56 13.20 -12.33
C LEU A 71 9.26 12.43 -13.62
N VAL A 72 8.03 11.94 -13.79
CA VAL A 72 7.63 11.24 -15.02
C VAL A 72 7.66 12.16 -16.24
N LYS A 73 7.27 13.43 -16.10
CA LYS A 73 7.34 14.41 -17.20
C LYS A 73 8.78 14.66 -17.63
N GLU A 74 9.71 14.82 -16.68
CA GLU A 74 11.13 15.03 -16.96
C GLU A 74 11.74 13.84 -17.70
N GLN A 75 11.43 12.61 -17.27
CA GLN A 75 11.96 11.40 -17.91
C GLN A 75 11.40 11.15 -19.32
N ARG A 76 10.13 11.48 -19.58
CA ARG A 76 9.55 11.46 -20.94
C ARG A 76 10.28 12.45 -21.87
N GLY A 77 10.66 13.61 -21.35
CA GLY A 77 11.47 14.58 -22.07
C GLY A 77 12.85 14.02 -22.45
N LYS A 78 13.53 13.33 -21.53
CA LYS A 78 14.86 12.72 -21.74
C LYS A 78 14.83 11.51 -22.68
N GLN A 79 13.84 10.62 -22.57
CA GLN A 79 13.70 9.45 -23.45
C GLN A 79 13.42 9.83 -24.92
N THR A 80 12.90 11.02 -25.19
CA THR A 80 12.73 11.54 -26.56
C THR A 80 14.07 11.99 -27.17
N LEU A 81 15.10 12.20 -26.35
CA LEU A 81 16.41 12.73 -26.75
C LEU A 81 17.52 11.67 -26.82
N ASP A 82 17.31 10.47 -26.27
CA ASP A 82 18.37 9.47 -26.12
C ASP A 82 17.98 8.12 -26.76
N LEU A 83 18.26 8.00 -28.06
CA LEU A 83 18.24 6.75 -28.82
C LEU A 83 19.69 6.32 -29.09
N GLY A 84 20.26 5.57 -28.15
CA GLY A 84 21.58 4.92 -28.26
C GLY A 84 22.36 5.14 -26.97
N THR A 85 22.69 4.13 -26.16
CA THR A 85 23.59 3.04 -26.49
C THR A 85 23.49 2.04 -25.33
N ARG A 86 23.31 0.74 -25.57
CA ARG A 86 23.41 -0.27 -24.51
C ARG A 86 24.74 -1.01 -24.66
N THR A 87 25.58 -0.90 -23.65
CA THR A 87 26.82 -1.67 -23.51
C THR A 87 26.48 -3.05 -22.96
N GLU A 88 26.81 -4.08 -23.72
CA GLU A 88 26.72 -5.48 -23.29
C GLU A 88 27.86 -5.81 -22.32
N THR A 89 27.53 -6.42 -21.18
CA THR A 89 28.50 -7.09 -20.31
C THR A 89 27.93 -8.45 -19.90
N ASP A 90 28.83 -9.42 -19.68
CA ASP A 90 28.63 -10.87 -19.48
C ASP A 90 27.27 -11.28 -18.88
N GLY A 91 26.30 -11.56 -19.74
CA GLY A 91 24.90 -11.60 -19.34
C GLY A 91 24.41 -12.93 -18.77
N PHE A 92 25.00 -14.07 -19.09
CA PHE A 92 24.26 -15.35 -18.97
C PHE A 92 23.95 -15.75 -17.51
N THR A 93 24.92 -15.63 -16.60
CA THR A 93 24.76 -16.00 -15.17
C THR A 93 23.94 -14.98 -14.38
N ASP A 94 24.05 -13.69 -14.69
CA ASP A 94 23.31 -12.62 -13.99
C ASP A 94 21.84 -12.58 -14.42
N TRP A 95 21.55 -12.91 -15.68
CA TRP A 95 20.16 -13.01 -16.16
C TRP A 95 19.41 -14.18 -15.53
N ASP A 96 20.06 -15.33 -15.33
CA ASP A 96 19.44 -16.50 -14.70
C ASP A 96 19.10 -16.24 -13.23
N LEU A 97 20.04 -15.67 -12.46
CA LEU A 97 19.79 -15.29 -11.06
C LEU A 97 18.68 -14.24 -10.93
N LEU A 98 18.62 -13.28 -11.86
CA LEU A 98 17.56 -12.27 -11.87
C LEU A 98 16.19 -12.86 -12.22
N ASN A 99 16.13 -13.83 -13.14
CA ASN A 99 14.89 -14.54 -13.44
C ASN A 99 14.41 -15.34 -12.23
N GLU A 100 15.31 -16.07 -11.55
CA GLU A 100 14.99 -16.78 -10.30
C GLU A 100 14.44 -15.83 -9.22
N ALA A 101 15.04 -14.63 -9.10
CA ALA A 101 14.57 -13.61 -8.17
C ALA A 101 13.13 -13.15 -8.47
N TYR A 102 12.78 -12.95 -9.74
CA TYR A 102 11.41 -12.61 -10.14
C TYR A 102 10.43 -13.77 -9.97
N ASP A 103 10.85 -14.99 -10.26
CA ASP A 103 10.03 -16.19 -10.06
C ASP A 103 9.72 -16.38 -8.58
N ARG A 104 10.73 -16.18 -7.70
CA ARG A 104 10.52 -16.18 -6.26
C ARG A 104 9.56 -15.08 -5.82
N CYS A 105 9.63 -13.89 -6.42
CA CYS A 105 8.64 -12.84 -6.16
C CYS A 105 7.22 -13.30 -6.55
N GLY A 106 7.09 -14.00 -7.68
CA GLY A 106 5.83 -14.56 -8.16
C GLY A 106 5.26 -15.62 -7.22
N GLU A 107 6.09 -16.52 -6.70
CA GLU A 107 5.71 -17.54 -5.71
C GLU A 107 5.15 -16.91 -4.42
N VAL A 108 5.86 -15.93 -3.87
CA VAL A 108 5.41 -15.20 -2.67
C VAL A 108 4.09 -14.48 -2.95
N CYS A 109 3.94 -13.85 -4.12
CA CYS A 109 2.67 -13.22 -4.51
C CYS A 109 1.52 -14.24 -4.59
N ALA A 110 1.76 -15.42 -5.17
CA ALA A 110 0.76 -16.49 -5.29
C ALA A 110 0.32 -17.03 -3.92
N GLU A 111 1.26 -17.14 -2.97
CA GLU A 111 1.02 -17.63 -1.61
C GLU A 111 0.15 -16.66 -0.81
N TYR A 112 0.56 -15.38 -0.74
CA TYR A 112 -0.05 -14.39 0.16
C TYR A 112 -1.24 -13.65 -0.45
N ALA A 113 -1.33 -13.54 -1.78
CA ALA A 113 -2.24 -12.61 -2.45
C ALA A 113 -3.05 -13.24 -3.58
N LYS A 114 -3.64 -14.43 -3.38
CA LYS A 114 -4.32 -15.22 -4.43
C LYS A 114 -5.16 -14.41 -5.43
N THR A 115 -6.01 -13.48 -4.99
CA THR A 115 -6.84 -12.65 -5.89
C THR A 115 -5.98 -11.68 -6.71
N PHE A 116 -5.01 -11.03 -6.07
CA PHE A 116 -4.09 -10.10 -6.72
C PHE A 116 -3.19 -10.84 -7.70
N TYR A 117 -2.61 -11.98 -7.31
CA TYR A 117 -1.81 -12.85 -8.18
C TYR A 117 -2.57 -13.23 -9.45
N LEU A 118 -3.81 -13.70 -9.33
CA LEU A 118 -4.64 -14.00 -10.51
C LEU A 118 -4.85 -12.79 -11.42
N GLY A 119 -5.00 -11.58 -10.84
CA GLY A 119 -5.06 -10.34 -11.59
C GLY A 119 -3.75 -10.02 -12.33
N THR A 120 -2.59 -10.28 -11.73
CA THR A 120 -1.29 -10.09 -12.38
C THR A 120 -1.06 -11.02 -13.58
N LEU A 121 -1.76 -12.15 -13.65
CA LEU A 121 -1.72 -13.03 -14.84
C LEU A 121 -2.34 -12.40 -16.08
N LEU A 122 -3.13 -11.33 -15.93
CA LEU A 122 -3.68 -10.55 -17.04
C LEU A 122 -2.69 -9.50 -17.59
N MET A 123 -1.56 -9.29 -16.91
CA MET A 123 -0.51 -8.37 -17.34
C MET A 123 0.45 -9.03 -18.34
N THR A 124 1.18 -8.21 -19.09
CA THR A 124 2.35 -8.66 -19.86
C THR A 124 3.39 -9.27 -18.92
N PRO A 125 4.23 -10.23 -19.39
CA PRO A 125 5.26 -10.84 -18.54
C PRO A 125 6.20 -9.82 -17.88
N GLU A 126 6.56 -8.77 -18.60
CA GLU A 126 7.43 -7.71 -18.10
C GLU A 126 6.81 -6.93 -16.92
N ARG A 127 5.58 -6.41 -17.11
CA ARG A 127 4.86 -5.68 -16.05
C ARG A 127 4.54 -6.57 -14.86
N ARG A 128 4.18 -7.83 -15.12
CA ARG A 128 3.89 -8.82 -14.08
C ARG A 128 5.08 -8.99 -13.14
N ARG A 129 6.29 -9.16 -13.69
CA ARG A 129 7.53 -9.29 -12.92
C ARG A 129 7.81 -8.05 -12.06
N ALA A 130 7.71 -6.86 -12.65
CA ALA A 130 7.87 -5.59 -11.93
C ALA A 130 6.85 -5.42 -10.79
N VAL A 131 5.59 -5.75 -11.03
CA VAL A 131 4.52 -5.70 -10.01
C VAL A 131 4.75 -6.71 -8.90
N TRP A 132 5.24 -7.92 -9.21
CA TRP A 132 5.61 -8.90 -8.18
C TRP A 132 6.76 -8.40 -7.30
N ALA A 133 7.80 -7.79 -7.86
CA ALA A 133 8.90 -7.22 -7.08
C ALA A 133 8.41 -6.12 -6.13
N ILE A 134 7.59 -5.19 -6.63
CA ILE A 134 6.97 -4.13 -5.80
C ILE A 134 6.10 -4.76 -4.71
N TYR A 135 5.20 -5.68 -5.07
CA TYR A 135 4.31 -6.34 -4.12
C TYR A 135 5.10 -7.04 -2.99
N VAL A 136 6.14 -7.78 -3.34
CA VAL A 136 6.95 -8.53 -2.36
C VAL A 136 7.71 -7.58 -1.45
N TRP A 137 8.24 -6.48 -1.95
CA TRP A 137 8.84 -5.46 -1.08
C TRP A 137 7.81 -4.86 -0.11
N CYS A 138 6.61 -4.50 -0.60
CA CYS A 138 5.52 -4.02 0.24
C CYS A 138 5.14 -5.05 1.31
N ARG A 139 5.02 -6.33 0.92
CA ARG A 139 4.67 -7.42 1.83
C ARG A 139 5.72 -7.63 2.91
N ARG A 140 7.00 -7.63 2.54
CA ARG A 140 8.11 -7.76 3.51
C ARG A 140 8.14 -6.59 4.48
N THR A 141 7.79 -5.39 4.01
CA THR A 141 7.69 -4.18 4.83
C THR A 141 6.55 -4.28 5.84
N ASP A 142 5.36 -4.71 5.40
CA ASP A 142 4.18 -4.97 6.24
C ASP A 142 4.46 -6.05 7.32
N GLU A 143 5.10 -7.15 6.94
CA GLU A 143 5.43 -8.24 7.86
C GLU A 143 6.38 -7.85 9.00
N LEU A 144 7.11 -6.73 8.90
CA LEU A 144 7.91 -6.21 10.01
C LEU A 144 7.06 -5.86 11.22
N VAL A 145 5.83 -5.38 11.00
CA VAL A 145 4.93 -4.89 12.06
C VAL A 145 3.67 -5.74 12.23
N ASP A 146 3.35 -6.57 11.23
CA ASP A 146 2.18 -7.46 11.25
C ASP A 146 2.54 -8.95 11.29
N GLY A 147 3.82 -9.31 11.11
CA GLY A 147 4.28 -10.70 11.11
C GLY A 147 4.40 -11.36 12.50
N PRO A 148 4.77 -12.65 12.56
CA PRO A 148 4.91 -13.39 13.83
C PRO A 148 5.87 -12.74 14.84
N ASN A 149 6.85 -11.97 14.35
CA ASN A 149 7.85 -11.27 15.16
C ASN A 149 7.51 -9.79 15.41
N ALA A 150 6.32 -9.33 15.04
CA ALA A 150 5.88 -7.95 15.21
C ALA A 150 6.07 -7.41 16.63
N SER A 151 5.79 -8.23 17.65
CA SER A 151 5.95 -7.83 19.06
C SER A 151 7.40 -7.52 19.49
N HIS A 152 8.39 -7.89 18.66
CA HIS A 152 9.82 -7.65 18.91
C HIS A 152 10.42 -6.59 18.00
N ILE A 153 9.64 -6.03 17.06
CA ILE A 153 10.14 -5.01 16.16
C ILE A 153 10.38 -3.71 16.93
N THR A 154 11.42 -2.98 16.53
CA THR A 154 11.80 -1.70 17.15
C THR A 154 11.86 -0.63 16.08
N PRO A 155 11.71 0.67 16.42
CA PRO A 155 11.96 1.75 15.48
C PRO A 155 13.30 1.62 14.74
N ARG A 156 14.34 1.16 15.44
CA ARG A 156 15.68 0.89 14.86
C ARG A 156 15.68 -0.18 13.77
N ALA A 157 14.74 -1.13 13.80
CA ALA A 157 14.60 -2.12 12.74
C ALA A 157 14.05 -1.47 11.45
N LEU A 158 13.10 -0.54 11.59
CA LEU A 158 12.58 0.25 10.47
C LEU A 158 13.65 1.20 9.92
N ASP A 159 14.52 1.78 10.77
CA ASP A 159 15.66 2.59 10.30
C ASP A 159 16.65 1.77 9.47
N ARG A 160 16.91 0.51 9.86
CA ARG A 160 17.74 -0.41 9.05
C ARG A 160 17.05 -0.80 7.74
N TRP A 161 15.73 -0.96 7.77
CA TRP A 161 14.94 -1.27 6.57
C TRP A 161 14.95 -0.10 5.58
N GLU A 162 14.81 1.14 6.07
CA GLU A 162 14.94 2.35 5.25
C GLU A 162 16.34 2.49 4.66
N LYS A 163 17.40 2.24 5.45
CA LYS A 163 18.76 2.24 4.91
C LYS A 163 18.96 1.19 3.81
N ARG A 164 18.36 0.00 3.98
CA ARG A 164 18.40 -1.08 2.97
C ARG A 164 17.64 -0.69 1.70
N LEU A 165 16.55 0.06 1.82
CA LEU A 165 15.84 0.65 0.70
C LEU A 165 16.74 1.64 -0.06
N ASP A 166 17.46 2.53 0.64
CA ASP A 166 18.41 3.45 0.00
C ASP A 166 19.51 2.68 -0.76
N ASP A 167 20.13 1.67 -0.14
CA ASP A 167 21.16 0.84 -0.78
C ASP A 167 20.62 0.14 -2.05
N LEU A 168 19.39 -0.37 -2.00
CA LEU A 168 18.73 -1.02 -3.13
C LEU A 168 18.50 -0.06 -4.31
N PHE A 169 18.05 1.17 -4.04
CA PHE A 169 17.83 2.20 -5.07
C PHE A 169 19.15 2.71 -5.67
N GLU A 170 20.26 2.57 -4.94
CA GLU A 170 21.61 2.83 -5.43
C GLU A 170 22.26 1.60 -6.11
N GLY A 171 21.48 0.55 -6.40
CA GLY A 171 21.98 -0.64 -7.12
C GLY A 171 22.75 -1.65 -6.27
N ARG A 172 22.59 -1.60 -4.93
CA ARG A 172 23.26 -2.53 -3.99
C ARG A 172 22.22 -3.39 -3.24
N PRO A 173 21.58 -4.36 -3.92
CA PRO A 173 20.60 -5.23 -3.28
C PRO A 173 21.24 -6.13 -2.21
N TYR A 174 20.52 -6.38 -1.11
CA TYR A 174 21.01 -7.25 -0.03
C TYR A 174 20.72 -8.74 -0.28
N ASP A 175 19.62 -9.07 -0.96
CA ASP A 175 19.23 -10.44 -1.32
C ASP A 175 18.54 -10.50 -2.71
N MET A 176 18.10 -11.70 -3.12
CA MET A 176 17.45 -11.91 -4.42
C MET A 176 16.18 -11.07 -4.61
N LEU A 177 15.37 -10.88 -3.56
CA LEU A 177 14.12 -10.14 -3.66
C LEU A 177 14.40 -8.63 -3.82
N ASP A 178 15.45 -8.16 -3.16
CA ASP A 178 15.98 -6.82 -3.39
C ASP A 178 16.53 -6.65 -4.81
N ALA A 179 17.20 -7.68 -5.35
CA ALA A 179 17.74 -7.63 -6.72
C ALA A 179 16.63 -7.47 -7.76
N ALA A 180 15.50 -8.19 -7.60
CA ALA A 180 14.33 -8.03 -8.46
C ALA A 180 13.75 -6.60 -8.43
N LEU A 181 13.64 -6.00 -7.23
CA LEU A 181 13.16 -4.61 -7.12
C LEU A 181 14.21 -3.61 -7.63
N SER A 182 15.49 -3.81 -7.36
CA SER A 182 16.59 -2.95 -7.84
C SER A 182 16.59 -2.90 -9.38
N ASP A 183 16.48 -4.06 -10.03
CA ASP A 183 16.29 -4.15 -11.49
C ASP A 183 15.00 -3.46 -11.95
N THR A 184 13.89 -3.65 -11.24
CA THR A 184 12.61 -2.98 -11.55
C THR A 184 12.73 -1.45 -11.52
N VAL A 185 13.31 -0.87 -10.47
CA VAL A 185 13.42 0.60 -10.33
C VAL A 185 14.47 1.21 -11.27
N SER A 186 15.39 0.39 -11.81
CA SER A 186 16.29 0.82 -12.89
C SER A 186 15.60 0.92 -14.26
N LYS A 187 14.53 0.13 -14.49
CA LYS A 187 13.80 0.04 -15.77
C LYS A 187 12.61 0.98 -15.84
N TYR A 188 12.00 1.27 -14.70
CA TYR A 188 10.80 2.09 -14.59
C TYR A 188 11.09 3.38 -13.82
N PRO A 189 10.43 4.51 -14.17
CA PRO A 189 10.64 5.82 -13.53
C PRO A 189 9.98 5.89 -12.14
N VAL A 190 10.34 4.96 -11.25
CA VAL A 190 9.76 4.82 -9.91
C VAL A 190 10.57 5.65 -8.93
N ASP A 191 9.93 6.58 -8.24
CA ASP A 191 10.57 7.38 -7.20
C ASP A 191 10.66 6.61 -5.87
N ILE A 192 11.67 6.93 -5.08
CA ILE A 192 11.89 6.31 -3.76
C ILE A 192 10.91 6.82 -2.70
N GLN A 193 10.33 8.03 -2.85
CA GLN A 193 9.54 8.65 -1.77
C GLN A 193 8.31 7.80 -1.35
N PRO A 194 7.50 7.22 -2.26
CA PRO A 194 6.40 6.35 -1.84
C PRO A 194 6.85 5.15 -0.99
N PHE A 195 8.06 4.63 -1.20
CA PHE A 195 8.63 3.54 -0.40
C PHE A 195 8.97 4.03 1.02
N LYS A 196 9.61 5.20 1.13
CA LYS A 196 9.89 5.82 2.43
C LYS A 196 8.61 6.14 3.20
N ASP A 197 7.60 6.63 2.49
CA ASP A 197 6.29 6.92 3.05
C ASP A 197 5.61 5.65 3.57
N MET A 198 5.71 4.52 2.86
CA MET A 198 5.21 3.24 3.38
C MET A 198 5.91 2.81 4.67
N ILE A 199 7.22 3.03 4.79
CA ILE A 199 7.96 2.77 6.04
C ILE A 199 7.47 3.68 7.18
N GLU A 200 7.11 4.94 6.91
CA GLU A 200 6.48 5.80 7.91
C GLU A 200 5.10 5.28 8.34
N GLY A 201 4.34 4.67 7.43
CA GLY A 201 3.13 3.91 7.77
C GLY A 201 3.41 2.83 8.82
N MET A 202 4.46 2.03 8.61
CA MET A 202 4.87 1.00 9.57
C MET A 202 5.29 1.60 10.92
N ARG A 203 5.95 2.77 10.92
CA ARG A 203 6.30 3.48 12.17
C ARG A 203 5.05 3.94 12.92
N LEU A 204 4.00 4.35 12.22
CA LEU A 204 2.70 4.67 12.83
C LEU A 204 2.07 3.43 13.47
N ASP A 205 2.12 2.28 12.80
CA ASP A 205 1.56 1.02 13.31
C ASP A 205 2.21 0.54 14.61
N LEU A 206 3.43 0.96 14.93
CA LEU A 206 4.08 0.65 16.21
C LEU A 206 3.48 1.39 17.41
N ARG A 207 2.80 2.51 17.18
CA ARG A 207 2.42 3.45 18.25
C ARG A 207 0.94 3.83 18.26
N LYS A 208 0.22 3.67 17.15
CA LYS A 208 -1.15 4.17 16.97
C LYS A 208 -2.11 3.01 16.72
N SER A 209 -3.18 2.96 17.50
CA SER A 209 -4.26 1.96 17.37
C SER A 209 -5.65 2.58 17.16
N ARG A 210 -5.73 3.92 17.16
CA ARG A 210 -6.95 4.75 17.06
C ARG A 210 -6.70 5.99 16.22
N TYR A 211 -7.71 6.39 15.47
CA TYR A 211 -7.69 7.55 14.56
C TYR A 211 -8.81 8.51 14.93
N MET A 212 -8.47 9.75 15.23
CA MET A 212 -9.41 10.71 15.78
C MET A 212 -10.50 11.11 14.78
N ASN A 213 -10.12 11.22 13.51
CA ASN A 213 -10.99 11.65 12.42
C ASN A 213 -10.55 11.04 11.09
N PHE A 214 -11.33 11.30 10.03
CA PHE A 214 -11.01 10.79 8.71
C PHE A 214 -9.70 11.35 8.12
N ASP A 215 -9.28 12.56 8.47
CA ASP A 215 -8.00 13.11 7.97
C ASP A 215 -6.80 12.27 8.44
N GLU A 216 -6.79 11.87 9.72
CA GLU A 216 -5.76 10.96 10.24
C GLU A 216 -5.83 9.57 9.58
N LEU A 217 -7.05 9.06 9.37
CA LEU A 217 -7.24 7.76 8.72
C LEU A 217 -6.83 7.80 7.24
N TYR A 218 -7.11 8.90 6.54
CA TYR A 218 -6.71 9.14 5.17
C TYR A 218 -5.19 9.09 5.04
N LEU A 219 -4.47 9.78 5.94
CA LEU A 219 -3.00 9.76 5.94
C LEU A 219 -2.45 8.35 6.14
N TYR A 220 -3.07 7.56 7.02
CA TYR A 220 -2.69 6.17 7.19
C TYR A 220 -2.97 5.34 5.93
N CYS A 221 -4.15 5.48 5.33
CA CYS A 221 -4.50 4.80 4.09
C CYS A 221 -3.54 5.17 2.95
N TYR A 222 -3.09 6.43 2.92
CA TYR A 222 -2.04 6.88 2.01
C TYR A 222 -0.77 6.07 2.22
N TYR A 223 -0.22 6.06 3.45
CA TYR A 223 1.05 5.41 3.72
C TYR A 223 1.06 3.92 3.38
N VAL A 224 0.00 3.17 3.75
CA VAL A 224 0.01 1.70 3.63
C VAL A 224 -0.55 1.17 2.30
N ALA A 225 -1.21 2.01 1.50
CA ALA A 225 -1.82 1.57 0.23
C ALA A 225 -1.83 2.62 -0.88
N GLY A 226 -2.02 3.89 -0.56
CA GLY A 226 -1.91 4.99 -1.53
C GLY A 226 -0.53 5.03 -2.19
N THR A 227 0.52 4.86 -1.39
CA THR A 227 1.92 4.72 -1.84
C THR A 227 2.09 3.61 -2.86
N VAL A 228 1.47 2.44 -2.66
CA VAL A 228 1.50 1.31 -3.61
C VAL A 228 0.87 1.69 -4.95
N GLY A 229 -0.20 2.49 -4.93
CA GLY A 229 -0.78 3.10 -6.12
C GLY A 229 0.24 3.96 -6.87
N LEU A 230 0.95 4.84 -6.17
CA LEU A 230 1.98 5.71 -6.75
C LEU A 230 3.16 4.91 -7.34
N MET A 231 3.65 3.88 -6.63
CA MET A 231 4.71 2.97 -7.11
C MET A 231 4.33 2.26 -8.41
N SER A 232 3.04 1.98 -8.60
CA SER A 232 2.54 1.16 -9.70
C SER A 232 2.35 1.95 -10.99
N VAL A 233 2.09 3.27 -10.94
CA VAL A 233 1.82 4.08 -12.14
C VAL A 233 2.94 4.02 -13.19
N PRO A 234 4.23 4.17 -12.84
CA PRO A 234 5.36 3.97 -13.76
C PRO A 234 5.33 2.65 -14.51
N VAL A 235 5.00 1.55 -13.82
CA VAL A 235 4.95 0.19 -14.39
C VAL A 235 3.75 0.02 -15.30
N MET A 236 2.59 0.54 -14.87
CA MET A 236 1.36 0.49 -15.67
C MET A 236 1.47 1.33 -16.94
N GLY A 237 2.17 2.46 -16.86
CA GLY A 237 2.34 3.41 -17.94
C GLY A 237 1.06 4.20 -18.26
N ILE A 238 1.22 5.48 -18.59
CA ILE A 238 0.14 6.33 -19.11
C ILE A 238 0.13 6.21 -20.63
N ALA A 239 -1.04 6.05 -21.23
CA ALA A 239 -1.19 5.90 -22.67
C ALA A 239 -0.61 7.11 -23.43
N PRO A 240 0.12 6.93 -24.55
CA PRO A 240 0.61 8.04 -25.35
C PRO A 240 -0.50 8.99 -25.82
N GLU A 241 -1.69 8.45 -26.09
CA GLU A 241 -2.89 9.19 -26.51
C GLU A 241 -3.73 9.75 -25.35
N SER A 242 -3.30 9.57 -24.11
CA SER A 242 -4.02 10.08 -22.93
C SER A 242 -4.11 11.60 -22.96
N LYS A 243 -5.31 12.13 -22.69
CA LYS A 243 -5.56 13.57 -22.55
C LYS A 243 -5.49 14.04 -21.10
N ALA A 244 -5.47 13.09 -20.15
CA ALA A 244 -5.34 13.37 -18.74
C ALA A 244 -3.94 13.90 -18.40
N SER A 245 -3.86 14.75 -17.38
CA SER A 245 -2.57 15.16 -16.86
C SER A 245 -1.92 13.97 -16.14
N VAL A 246 -0.59 13.90 -16.13
CA VAL A 246 0.13 12.88 -15.36
C VAL A 246 -0.31 12.90 -13.89
N GLU A 247 -0.47 14.10 -13.34
CA GLU A 247 -0.97 14.34 -11.99
C GLU A 247 -2.35 13.73 -11.76
N SER A 248 -3.32 13.91 -12.67
CA SER A 248 -4.66 13.33 -12.49
C SER A 248 -4.64 11.81 -12.52
N VAL A 249 -3.74 11.20 -13.30
CA VAL A 249 -3.57 9.73 -13.28
C VAL A 249 -2.96 9.25 -11.95
N TYR A 250 -1.98 9.96 -11.41
CA TYR A 250 -1.43 9.65 -10.08
C TYR A 250 -2.46 9.84 -8.97
N ASN A 251 -3.30 10.88 -9.02
CA ASN A 251 -4.40 11.08 -8.08
C ASN A 251 -5.43 9.94 -8.15
N ALA A 252 -5.74 9.44 -9.35
CA ALA A 252 -6.64 8.28 -9.50
C ALA A 252 -6.00 6.99 -8.96
N ALA A 253 -4.69 6.79 -9.15
CA ALA A 253 -3.98 5.64 -8.59
C ALA A 253 -3.91 5.72 -7.05
N LEU A 254 -3.68 6.90 -6.50
CA LEU A 254 -3.78 7.18 -5.07
C LEU A 254 -5.19 6.84 -4.55
N ALA A 255 -6.23 7.34 -5.22
CA ALA A 255 -7.62 7.05 -4.86
C ALA A 255 -7.92 5.55 -4.86
N LEU A 256 -7.36 4.78 -5.81
CA LEU A 256 -7.49 3.32 -5.83
C LEU A 256 -6.85 2.68 -4.60
N GLY A 257 -5.65 3.13 -4.22
CA GLY A 257 -4.97 2.67 -3.00
C GLY A 257 -5.79 2.97 -1.74
N ILE A 258 -6.29 4.20 -1.61
CA ILE A 258 -7.18 4.60 -0.50
C ILE A 258 -8.45 3.74 -0.48
N ALA A 259 -9.12 3.55 -1.62
CA ALA A 259 -10.34 2.75 -1.71
C ALA A 259 -10.11 1.30 -1.26
N ASN A 260 -9.00 0.70 -1.70
CA ASN A 260 -8.63 -0.66 -1.32
C ASN A 260 -8.36 -0.75 0.19
N GLN A 261 -7.68 0.23 0.79
CA GLN A 261 -7.38 0.18 2.22
C GLN A 261 -8.61 0.43 3.08
N LEU A 262 -9.47 1.38 2.70
CA LEU A 262 -10.77 1.54 3.36
C LEU A 262 -11.57 0.24 3.27
N THR A 263 -11.57 -0.43 2.13
CA THR A 263 -12.23 -1.73 1.97
C THR A 263 -11.65 -2.80 2.89
N ASN A 264 -10.33 -2.86 3.06
CA ASN A 264 -9.69 -3.78 4.02
C ASN A 264 -10.15 -3.50 5.45
N ILE A 265 -10.09 -2.23 5.89
CA ILE A 265 -10.53 -1.80 7.22
C ILE A 265 -11.99 -2.19 7.46
N LEU A 266 -12.87 -1.93 6.48
CA LEU A 266 -14.29 -2.26 6.60
C LEU A 266 -14.57 -3.77 6.54
N ARG A 267 -13.74 -4.57 5.87
CA ARG A 267 -13.89 -6.02 5.82
C ARG A 267 -13.41 -6.69 7.11
N ASP A 268 -12.35 -6.17 7.71
CA ASP A 268 -11.56 -6.87 8.74
C ASP A 268 -11.76 -6.29 10.16
N VAL A 269 -12.79 -5.46 10.39
CA VAL A 269 -13.11 -4.81 11.70
C VAL A 269 -12.98 -5.76 12.89
N GLY A 270 -13.58 -6.95 12.83
CA GLY A 270 -13.51 -7.90 13.95
C GLY A 270 -12.12 -8.50 14.16
N GLU A 271 -11.36 -8.70 13.09
CA GLU A 271 -9.98 -9.18 13.17
C GLU A 271 -9.06 -8.14 13.79
N ASP A 272 -9.20 -6.88 13.36
CA ASP A 272 -8.47 -5.75 13.91
C ASP A 272 -8.81 -5.53 15.38
N ALA A 273 -10.10 -5.61 15.75
CA ALA A 273 -10.54 -5.45 17.13
C ALA A 273 -9.94 -6.52 18.06
N ARG A 274 -9.83 -7.78 17.61
CA ARG A 274 -9.16 -8.85 18.36
C ARG A 274 -7.66 -8.59 18.58
N ARG A 275 -7.03 -7.79 17.71
CA ARG A 275 -5.64 -7.31 17.84
C ARG A 275 -5.54 -6.01 18.64
N GLY A 276 -6.65 -5.50 19.19
CA GLY A 276 -6.71 -4.24 19.93
C GLY A 276 -6.71 -2.99 19.04
N ARG A 277 -6.92 -3.14 17.72
CA ARG A 277 -6.88 -2.04 16.74
C ARG A 277 -8.29 -1.64 16.30
N ILE A 278 -8.52 -0.34 16.13
CA ILE A 278 -9.75 0.23 15.58
C ILE A 278 -9.33 1.38 14.67
N TYR A 279 -9.33 1.11 13.37
CA TYR A 279 -8.97 2.08 12.34
C TYR A 279 -10.09 3.11 12.07
N LEU A 280 -11.33 2.75 12.40
CA LEU A 280 -12.52 3.57 12.16
C LEU A 280 -12.41 4.94 12.87
N PRO A 281 -12.78 6.06 12.22
CA PRO A 281 -12.65 7.39 12.81
C PRO A 281 -13.50 7.53 14.08
N GLN A 282 -12.86 7.96 15.17
CA GLN A 282 -13.47 8.01 16.50
C GLN A 282 -14.57 9.07 16.60
N ASP A 283 -14.39 10.22 15.96
CA ASP A 283 -15.41 11.26 15.90
C ASP A 283 -16.67 10.79 15.14
N GLU A 284 -16.50 10.01 14.08
CA GLU A 284 -17.61 9.44 13.31
C GLU A 284 -18.32 8.32 14.06
N LEU A 285 -17.59 7.42 14.73
CA LEU A 285 -18.19 6.44 15.64
C LEU A 285 -19.07 7.13 16.69
N ALA A 286 -18.55 8.19 17.32
CA ALA A 286 -19.28 8.95 18.32
C ALA A 286 -20.55 9.62 17.77
N ARG A 287 -20.54 10.13 16.53
CA ARG A 287 -21.73 10.71 15.86
C ARG A 287 -22.87 9.69 15.69
N PHE A 288 -22.53 8.41 15.54
CA PHE A 288 -23.51 7.31 15.48
C PHE A 288 -23.83 6.72 16.87
N GLY A 289 -23.27 7.29 17.93
CA GLY A 289 -23.43 6.80 19.31
C GLY A 289 -22.81 5.42 19.50
N LEU A 290 -21.66 5.18 18.87
CA LEU A 290 -20.81 3.99 19.00
C LEU A 290 -19.52 4.36 19.74
N SER A 291 -19.02 3.42 20.51
CA SER A 291 -17.77 3.49 21.27
C SER A 291 -16.86 2.32 20.92
N ASP A 292 -15.61 2.37 21.38
CA ASP A 292 -14.69 1.23 21.30
C ASP A 292 -15.28 -0.06 21.90
N ASP A 293 -16.01 0.06 23.02
CA ASP A 293 -16.65 -1.09 23.66
C ASP A 293 -17.72 -1.73 22.76
N ASP A 294 -18.42 -0.96 21.94
CA ASP A 294 -19.36 -1.49 20.96
C ASP A 294 -18.65 -2.30 19.88
N ILE A 295 -17.49 -1.82 19.42
CA ILE A 295 -16.65 -2.52 18.44
C ILE A 295 -16.10 -3.82 19.03
N PHE A 296 -15.61 -3.79 20.28
CA PHE A 296 -15.10 -4.98 20.96
C PHE A 296 -16.19 -6.01 21.29
N ARG A 297 -17.41 -5.57 21.61
CA ARG A 297 -18.58 -6.46 21.77
C ARG A 297 -19.00 -7.11 20.46
N GLY A 298 -18.72 -6.47 19.32
CA GLY A 298 -18.94 -7.03 17.99
C GLY A 298 -20.40 -7.30 17.65
N GLN A 299 -21.33 -6.49 18.19
CA GLN A 299 -22.76 -6.63 17.94
C GLN A 299 -23.22 -5.79 16.75
N VAL A 300 -23.91 -6.42 15.80
CA VAL A 300 -24.48 -5.75 14.63
C VAL A 300 -25.80 -5.08 15.02
N THR A 301 -25.72 -3.81 15.39
CA THR A 301 -26.88 -2.95 15.72
C THR A 301 -27.29 -2.08 14.53
N ASP A 302 -28.44 -1.42 14.59
CA ASP A 302 -28.84 -0.47 13.52
C ASP A 302 -27.93 0.76 13.45
N LYS A 303 -27.39 1.20 14.59
CA LYS A 303 -26.34 2.23 14.64
C LYS A 303 -25.12 1.79 13.84
N TRP A 304 -24.67 0.55 14.04
CA TRP A 304 -23.56 -0.05 13.29
C TRP A 304 -23.85 -0.12 11.79
N ARG A 305 -25.03 -0.63 11.39
CA ARG A 305 -25.42 -0.71 9.97
C ARG A 305 -25.40 0.67 9.31
N ASN A 306 -25.92 1.70 9.98
CA ASN A 306 -25.95 3.05 9.42
C ASN A 306 -24.55 3.67 9.34
N PHE A 307 -23.71 3.48 10.36
CA PHE A 307 -22.30 3.88 10.30
C PHE A 307 -21.58 3.20 9.12
N MET A 308 -21.75 1.89 8.94
CA MET A 308 -21.11 1.13 7.87
C MET A 308 -21.55 1.57 6.47
N LYS A 309 -22.83 1.93 6.28
CA LYS A 309 -23.32 2.49 5.00
C LYS A 309 -22.57 3.76 4.61
N ASP A 310 -22.34 4.66 5.55
CA ASP A 310 -21.62 5.91 5.29
C ASP A 310 -20.15 5.65 4.93
N GLN A 311 -19.48 4.71 5.63
CA GLN A 311 -18.11 4.33 5.29
C GLN A 311 -18.00 3.63 3.93
N ILE A 312 -18.93 2.74 3.61
CA ILE A 312 -18.99 2.06 2.30
C ILE A 312 -19.22 3.07 1.18
N LYS A 313 -20.11 4.05 1.39
CA LYS A 313 -20.34 5.15 0.44
C LYS A 313 -19.05 5.92 0.18
N ARG A 314 -18.29 6.26 1.23
CA ARG A 314 -16.97 6.91 1.10
C ARG A 314 -15.98 6.06 0.31
N ALA A 315 -15.84 4.77 0.61
CA ALA A 315 -14.94 3.89 -0.14
C ALA A 315 -15.34 3.80 -1.63
N ARG A 316 -16.64 3.74 -1.94
CA ARG A 316 -17.17 3.78 -3.31
C ARG A 316 -16.87 5.09 -4.04
N MET A 317 -16.84 6.23 -3.33
CA MET A 317 -16.42 7.51 -3.92
C MET A 317 -14.96 7.47 -4.38
N PHE A 318 -14.04 6.93 -3.56
CA PHE A 318 -12.65 6.76 -3.98
C PHE A 318 -12.49 5.76 -5.14
N PHE A 319 -13.27 4.67 -5.18
CA PHE A 319 -13.30 3.81 -6.36
C PHE A 319 -13.75 4.57 -7.61
N HIS A 320 -14.78 5.42 -7.51
CA HIS A 320 -15.24 6.22 -8.64
C HIS A 320 -14.17 7.20 -9.13
N GLU A 321 -13.42 7.84 -8.23
CA GLU A 321 -12.28 8.69 -8.62
C GLU A 321 -11.16 7.86 -9.29
N ALA A 322 -10.88 6.66 -8.79
CA ALA A 322 -9.90 5.75 -9.38
C ALA A 322 -10.28 5.34 -10.82
N GLU A 323 -11.55 5.07 -11.09
CA GLU A 323 -12.05 4.66 -12.41
C GLU A 323 -11.64 5.67 -13.51
N LYS A 324 -11.59 6.97 -13.19
CA LYS A 324 -11.21 8.03 -14.12
C LYS A 324 -9.78 7.89 -14.64
N GLY A 325 -8.87 7.36 -13.83
CA GLY A 325 -7.47 7.15 -14.23
C GLY A 325 -7.20 5.84 -14.96
N VAL A 326 -8.03 4.81 -14.74
CA VAL A 326 -7.78 3.49 -15.35
C VAL A 326 -7.86 3.54 -16.88
N SER A 327 -8.79 4.33 -17.43
CA SER A 327 -8.95 4.51 -18.87
C SER A 327 -7.76 5.21 -19.53
N GLU A 328 -6.99 5.97 -18.76
CA GLU A 328 -5.84 6.77 -19.21
C GLU A 328 -4.53 5.96 -19.19
N LEU A 329 -4.54 4.77 -18.59
CA LEU A 329 -3.39 3.87 -18.60
C LEU A 329 -3.13 3.30 -19.99
N ASN A 330 -1.89 2.84 -20.21
CA ASN A 330 -1.52 2.07 -21.39
C ASN A 330 -2.47 0.89 -21.59
N ALA A 331 -2.85 0.61 -22.84
CA ALA A 331 -3.88 -0.39 -23.17
C ALA A 331 -3.64 -1.76 -22.50
N ALA A 332 -2.39 -2.23 -22.44
CA ALA A 332 -2.04 -3.51 -21.82
C ALA A 332 -2.16 -3.52 -20.28
N SER A 333 -2.36 -2.38 -19.64
CA SER A 333 -2.59 -2.24 -18.19
C SER A 333 -4.06 -2.05 -17.81
N ARG A 334 -4.91 -1.61 -18.75
CA ARG A 334 -6.31 -1.27 -18.46
C ARG A 334 -7.08 -2.47 -17.93
N TRP A 335 -6.98 -3.63 -18.59
CA TRP A 335 -7.72 -4.83 -18.20
C TRP A 335 -7.35 -5.37 -16.80
N PRO A 336 -6.05 -5.60 -16.47
CA PRO A 336 -5.68 -6.05 -15.13
C PRO A 336 -6.11 -5.07 -14.04
N VAL A 337 -5.97 -3.76 -14.26
CA VAL A 337 -6.35 -2.73 -13.26
C VAL A 337 -7.86 -2.67 -13.09
N TRP A 338 -8.65 -2.70 -14.18
CA TRP A 338 -10.11 -2.79 -14.12
C TRP A 338 -10.58 -4.06 -13.39
N ALA A 339 -9.95 -5.20 -13.67
CA ALA A 339 -10.27 -6.45 -13.00
C ALA A 339 -10.03 -6.32 -11.48
N SER A 340 -8.85 -5.84 -11.08
CA SER A 340 -8.53 -5.64 -9.65
C SER A 340 -9.52 -4.68 -8.97
N LEU A 341 -9.79 -3.53 -9.60
CA LEU A 341 -10.72 -2.51 -9.09
C LEU A 341 -12.11 -3.08 -8.87
N LEU A 342 -12.68 -3.77 -9.87
CA LEU A 342 -14.01 -4.35 -9.76
C LEU A 342 -14.10 -5.43 -8.67
N LEU A 343 -13.10 -6.30 -8.58
CA LEU A 343 -13.06 -7.36 -7.57
C LEU A 343 -12.94 -6.80 -6.16
N TYR A 344 -12.14 -5.76 -5.94
CA TYR A 344 -12.05 -5.11 -4.63
C TYR A 344 -13.33 -4.38 -4.27
N ARG A 345 -13.94 -3.66 -5.22
CA ARG A 345 -15.22 -2.97 -4.99
C ARG A 345 -16.34 -3.95 -4.59
N GLN A 346 -16.37 -5.14 -5.17
CA GLN A 346 -17.35 -6.19 -4.84
C GLN A 346 -17.23 -6.75 -3.41
N ILE A 347 -16.12 -6.51 -2.71
CA ILE A 347 -16.01 -6.84 -1.29
C ILE A 347 -16.99 -5.97 -0.47
N LEU A 348 -17.19 -4.71 -0.86
CA LEU A 348 -18.17 -3.84 -0.21
C LEU A 348 -19.59 -4.37 -0.38
N ASP A 349 -19.92 -4.86 -1.59
CA ASP A 349 -21.21 -5.51 -1.86
C ASP A 349 -21.37 -6.77 -0.98
N ALA A 350 -20.30 -7.55 -0.78
CA ALA A 350 -20.32 -8.72 0.10
C ALA A 350 -20.47 -8.37 1.60
N ILE A 351 -20.02 -7.19 2.03
CA ILE A 351 -20.30 -6.65 3.38
C ILE A 351 -21.79 -6.29 3.50
N GLU A 352 -22.39 -5.69 2.48
CA GLU A 352 -23.83 -5.39 2.48
C GLU A 352 -24.67 -6.68 2.47
N GLU A 353 -24.32 -7.66 1.63
CA GLU A 353 -25.00 -8.96 1.50
C GLU A 353 -24.98 -9.78 2.80
N ASN A 354 -23.97 -9.59 3.66
CA ASN A 354 -23.88 -10.28 4.94
C ASN A 354 -24.50 -9.49 6.12
N ASP A 355 -25.31 -8.47 5.81
CA ASP A 355 -25.94 -7.54 6.75
C ASP A 355 -24.92 -6.81 7.64
N TYR A 356 -23.81 -6.39 7.04
CA TYR A 356 -22.73 -5.61 7.68
C TYR A 356 -22.06 -6.33 8.86
N ASN A 357 -22.13 -7.67 8.91
CA ASN A 357 -21.49 -8.48 9.94
C ASN A 357 -20.03 -8.80 9.58
N ASN A 358 -19.16 -7.79 9.69
CA ASN A 358 -17.70 -7.89 9.55
C ASN A 358 -16.97 -8.12 10.89
N PHE A 359 -17.70 -8.24 12.00
CA PHE A 359 -17.13 -8.65 13.29
C PHE A 359 -16.78 -10.15 13.32
N SER A 360 -17.68 -10.97 12.77
CA SER A 360 -17.58 -12.43 12.81
C SER A 360 -17.49 -13.08 11.43
N LYS A 361 -17.94 -12.41 10.36
CA LYS A 361 -17.92 -12.95 9.00
C LYS A 361 -17.07 -12.06 8.10
N ARG A 362 -15.92 -12.60 7.68
CA ARG A 362 -15.06 -11.92 6.72
C ARG A 362 -15.72 -11.94 5.33
N ALA A 363 -15.97 -10.77 4.75
CA ALA A 363 -16.55 -10.65 3.41
C ALA A 363 -15.52 -11.04 2.33
N TYR A 364 -15.94 -11.79 1.32
CA TYR A 364 -15.08 -12.19 0.20
C TYR A 364 -15.88 -12.34 -1.08
N VAL A 365 -15.20 -12.16 -2.23
CA VAL A 365 -15.80 -12.40 -3.54
C VAL A 365 -15.64 -13.88 -3.91
N GLY A 366 -16.76 -14.57 -4.13
CA GLY A 366 -16.77 -15.97 -4.57
C GLY A 366 -16.19 -16.16 -5.98
N LYS A 367 -15.72 -17.38 -6.30
CA LYS A 367 -15.08 -17.70 -7.59
C LYS A 367 -15.93 -17.32 -8.80
N VAL A 368 -17.23 -17.61 -8.76
CA VAL A 368 -18.17 -17.30 -9.85
C VAL A 368 -18.22 -15.80 -10.13
N LYS A 369 -18.40 -14.97 -9.09
CA LYS A 369 -18.40 -13.51 -9.21
C LYS A 369 -17.04 -13.00 -9.75
N LYS A 370 -15.92 -13.61 -9.34
CA LYS A 370 -14.59 -13.26 -9.87
C LYS A 370 -14.50 -13.47 -11.39
N PHE A 371 -14.85 -14.65 -11.87
CA PHE A 371 -14.81 -14.96 -13.31
C PHE A 371 -15.81 -14.14 -14.11
N ALA A 372 -17.02 -13.93 -13.59
CA ALA A 372 -18.04 -13.10 -14.23
C ALA A 372 -17.61 -11.62 -14.37
N SER A 373 -16.70 -11.14 -13.51
CA SER A 373 -16.19 -9.77 -13.57
C SER A 373 -15.13 -9.56 -14.65
N LEU A 374 -14.46 -10.62 -15.13
CA LEU A 374 -13.38 -10.48 -16.10
C LEU A 374 -13.86 -9.98 -17.48
N PRO A 375 -14.97 -10.47 -18.06
CA PRO A 375 -15.51 -9.92 -19.31
C PRO A 375 -15.96 -8.46 -19.15
N VAL A 376 -16.54 -8.09 -18.00
CA VAL A 376 -16.95 -6.71 -17.71
C VAL A 376 -15.74 -5.79 -17.63
N ALA A 377 -14.68 -6.22 -16.91
CA ALA A 377 -13.41 -5.51 -16.85
C ALA A 377 -12.79 -5.33 -18.24
N TYR A 378 -12.83 -6.37 -19.07
CA TYR A 378 -12.31 -6.33 -20.44
C TYR A 378 -13.09 -5.35 -21.32
N GLY A 379 -14.42 -5.39 -21.27
CA GLY A 379 -15.27 -4.45 -22.00
C GLY A 379 -14.99 -2.99 -21.62
N ARG A 380 -14.81 -2.70 -20.32
CA ARG A 380 -14.41 -1.35 -19.87
C ARG A 380 -13.01 -0.97 -20.32
N ALA A 381 -12.07 -1.91 -20.32
CA ALA A 381 -10.70 -1.67 -20.80
C ALA A 381 -10.66 -1.29 -22.30
N LEU A 382 -11.55 -1.87 -23.11
CA LEU A 382 -11.68 -1.56 -24.54
C LEU A 382 -12.29 -0.18 -24.82
N MET A 383 -13.13 0.35 -23.92
CA MET A 383 -13.73 1.68 -24.11
C MET A 383 -12.68 2.80 -24.07
N GLY A 384 -11.52 2.56 -23.46
CA GLY A 384 -10.34 3.44 -23.47
C GLY A 384 -10.65 4.88 -23.09
N THR A 385 -9.85 5.81 -23.61
CA THR A 385 -10.02 7.27 -23.47
C THR A 385 -11.19 7.83 -24.32
N SER A 386 -11.88 6.98 -25.09
CA SER A 386 -12.70 7.42 -26.22
C SER A 386 -14.19 7.63 -25.92
N LYS A 387 -14.69 7.37 -24.69
CA LYS A 387 -16.13 7.54 -24.36
C LYS A 387 -16.40 7.93 -22.90
N LEU A 388 -15.91 9.08 -22.47
CA LEU A 388 -16.43 9.81 -21.31
C LEU A 388 -16.57 11.30 -21.72
N PHE A 389 -17.52 11.57 -22.61
CA PHE A 389 -18.07 12.91 -22.90
C PHE A 389 -19.58 12.84 -22.77
#